data_AF-A0AAE4JDY5-F1
#
_entry.id   AF-A0AAE4JDY5-F1
#
_cell.length_a   1.000
_cell.length_b   1.000
_cell.length_c   1.000
_cell.angle_alpha   90.00
_cell.angle_beta   90.00
_cell.angle_gamma   90.00
#
_symmetry.space_group_name_H-M   'P 1'
#
loop_
_entity.id
_entity.type
_entity.pdbx_description
1 polymer ?
#
loop_
_entity_poly.entity_id
_entity_poly.type
_entity_poly.pdbx_seq_one_letter_code
_entity_poly.pdbx_strand_id
1 'polypeptide(L)'
;MRKAAVVLLFALLAGACSDPSPRPAFEDARALADAATAATTNGGSAKFGTDIAVGSVRSKGQGQARFGAGGTAQALTTDFLGEPVELRQVAGKLYAKVPEGSRDEVGSGKPWIVVAADGTDPFSQVLGGSLTQLAEQNDPAHTLGEIRTAGTIVAAERGQLNGAPAEHYRIDLDLARLGTDLPAGLPPDAAGRVGGKFPVELWLDEAHRPMQIVLDLTPILPGSEARITTRYSDWGTPVNIQPPPAGEVG
;
A
#
# COMPACT_ATOMS: atom_id res chain seq x y z
N MET A 1 80.69 23.95 -5.40
CA MET A 1 79.77 23.55 -6.49
C MET A 1 78.81 22.49 -5.95
N ARG A 2 77.66 22.92 -5.42
CA ARG A 2 76.62 22.04 -4.86
C ARG A 2 75.49 21.95 -5.90
N LYS A 3 75.19 20.74 -6.40
CA LYS A 3 74.09 20.50 -7.34
C LYS A 3 72.80 20.27 -6.55
N ALA A 4 71.84 21.18 -6.70
CA ALA A 4 70.50 21.04 -6.17
C ALA A 4 69.65 20.19 -7.14
N ALA A 5 69.01 19.14 -6.62
CA ALA A 5 68.03 18.35 -7.34
C ALA A 5 66.64 18.96 -7.12
N VAL A 6 66.00 19.37 -8.22
CA VAL A 6 64.62 19.85 -8.25
C VAL A 6 63.71 18.62 -8.36
N VAL A 7 62.88 18.39 -7.36
CA VAL A 7 61.81 17.38 -7.40
C VAL A 7 60.55 18.08 -7.92
N LEU A 8 60.13 17.74 -9.15
CA LEU A 8 58.84 18.14 -9.69
C LEU A 8 57.74 17.30 -9.03
N LEU A 9 56.85 17.97 -8.29
CA LEU A 9 55.61 17.39 -7.78
C LEU A 9 54.56 17.45 -8.90
N PHE A 10 54.22 16.30 -9.50
CA PHE A 10 53.07 16.17 -10.39
C PHE A 10 51.80 16.01 -9.54
N ALA A 11 50.96 17.04 -9.51
CA ALA A 11 49.61 16.96 -8.95
C ALA A 11 48.66 16.32 -9.98
N LEU A 12 48.24 15.08 -9.73
CA LEU A 12 47.17 14.41 -10.46
C LEU A 12 45.81 14.95 -9.97
N LEU A 13 45.18 15.80 -10.77
CA LEU A 13 43.76 16.14 -10.64
C LEU A 13 42.92 14.99 -11.21
N ALA A 14 42.51 14.06 -10.35
CA ALA A 14 41.50 13.06 -10.71
C ALA A 14 40.13 13.77 -10.79
N GLY A 15 39.67 14.06 -12.01
CA GLY A 15 38.31 14.49 -12.26
C GLY A 15 37.34 13.37 -11.89
N ALA A 16 36.55 13.56 -10.84
CA ALA A 16 35.42 12.70 -10.55
C ALA A 16 34.40 12.84 -11.69
N CYS A 17 34.41 11.89 -12.62
CA CYS A 17 33.25 11.66 -13.47
C CYS A 17 32.17 11.09 -12.56
N SER A 18 31.23 11.94 -12.15
CA SER A 18 30.01 11.48 -11.49
C SER A 18 29.22 10.68 -12.53
N ASP A 19 29.34 9.35 -12.50
CA ASP A 19 28.46 8.49 -13.29
C ASP A 19 27.01 8.87 -12.97
N PRO A 20 26.15 9.07 -14.00
CA PRO A 20 24.75 9.37 -13.75
C PRO A 20 24.15 8.25 -12.90
N SER A 21 23.41 8.63 -11.85
CA SER A 21 22.74 7.67 -10.97
C SER A 21 22.02 6.60 -11.80
N PRO A 22 22.19 5.30 -11.48
CA PRO A 22 21.55 4.24 -12.24
C PRO A 22 20.04 4.48 -12.31
N ARG A 23 19.47 4.43 -13.51
CA ARG A 23 18.02 4.53 -13.71
C ARG A 23 17.31 3.34 -13.04
N PRO A 24 16.09 3.51 -12.53
CA PRO A 24 15.28 2.40 -12.07
C PRO A 24 14.98 1.38 -13.16
N ALA A 25 14.61 0.17 -12.75
CA ALA A 25 14.50 -0.98 -13.64
C ALA A 25 13.37 -0.90 -14.67
N PHE A 26 12.31 -0.11 -14.43
CA PHE A 26 11.10 -0.13 -15.25
C PHE A 26 10.75 1.24 -15.84
N GLU A 27 10.52 1.28 -17.16
CA GLU A 27 9.96 2.44 -17.88
C GLU A 27 8.48 2.24 -18.25
N ASP A 28 7.95 1.02 -18.12
CA ASP A 28 6.56 0.65 -18.39
C ASP A 28 5.83 0.25 -17.10
N ALA A 29 4.65 0.84 -16.87
CA ALA A 29 3.88 0.63 -15.64
C ALA A 29 3.35 -0.80 -15.50
N ARG A 30 3.03 -1.47 -16.62
CA ARG A 30 2.56 -2.85 -16.61
C ARG A 30 3.70 -3.80 -16.21
N ALA A 31 4.88 -3.65 -16.79
CA ALA A 31 6.06 -4.41 -16.44
C ALA A 31 6.47 -4.20 -14.97
N LEU A 32 6.42 -2.95 -14.48
CA LEU A 32 6.63 -2.61 -13.08
C LEU A 32 5.65 -3.37 -12.16
N ALA A 33 4.35 -3.30 -12.46
CA ALA A 33 3.33 -3.94 -11.66
C ALA A 33 3.42 -5.47 -11.68
N ASP A 34 3.70 -6.06 -12.85
CA ASP A 34 3.88 -7.51 -12.98
C ASP A 34 5.10 -7.99 -12.16
N ALA A 35 6.22 -7.26 -12.21
CA ALA A 35 7.42 -7.57 -11.43
C ALA A 35 7.20 -7.43 -9.92
N ALA A 36 6.58 -6.33 -9.48
CA ALA A 36 6.27 -6.10 -8.07
C ALA A 36 5.24 -7.11 -7.51
N THR A 37 4.28 -7.53 -8.34
CA THR A 37 3.31 -8.58 -7.98
C THR A 37 4.00 -9.93 -7.80
N ALA A 38 4.91 -10.28 -8.72
CA ALA A 38 5.72 -11.49 -8.59
C ALA A 38 6.61 -11.45 -7.35
N ALA A 39 7.26 -10.32 -7.08
CA ALA A 39 8.10 -10.11 -5.90
C ALA A 39 7.31 -10.21 -4.59
N THR A 40 6.12 -9.60 -4.53
CA THR A 40 5.18 -9.69 -3.40
C THR A 40 4.79 -11.15 -3.13
N THR A 41 4.39 -11.88 -4.18
CA THR A 41 3.98 -13.28 -4.08
C THR A 41 5.15 -14.17 -3.64
N ASN A 42 6.34 -13.98 -4.21
CA ASN A 42 7.56 -14.71 -3.85
C ASN A 42 8.06 -14.37 -2.44
N GLY A 43 7.82 -13.14 -1.98
CA GLY A 43 8.11 -12.71 -0.61
C GLY A 43 7.25 -13.42 0.44
N GLY A 44 6.09 -13.95 0.04
CA GLY A 44 5.23 -14.85 0.83
C GLY A 44 4.47 -14.18 1.97
N SER A 45 5.09 -13.27 2.72
CA SER A 45 4.47 -12.54 3.82
C SER A 45 5.20 -11.23 4.11
N ALA A 46 4.50 -10.30 4.76
CA ALA A 46 5.06 -9.05 5.27
C ALA A 46 4.28 -8.58 6.50
N LYS A 47 4.91 -7.73 7.31
CA LYS A 47 4.18 -6.81 8.18
C LYS A 47 3.85 -5.54 7.41
N PHE A 48 2.80 -4.86 7.81
CA PHE A 48 2.46 -3.57 7.24
C PHE A 48 1.89 -2.61 8.28
N GLY A 49 1.98 -1.32 7.98
CA GLY A 49 1.35 -0.28 8.77
C GLY A 49 0.86 0.87 7.89
N THR A 50 -0.30 1.40 8.21
CA THR A 50 -1.06 2.32 7.36
C THR A 50 -1.40 3.57 8.14
N ASP A 51 -1.09 4.74 7.59
CA ASP A 51 -1.59 6.02 8.09
C ASP A 51 -2.60 6.57 7.09
N ILE A 52 -3.78 6.95 7.60
CA ILE A 52 -4.81 7.66 6.85
C ILE A 52 -4.88 9.07 7.40
N ALA A 53 -4.65 10.06 6.54
CA ALA A 53 -4.77 11.48 6.87
C ALA A 53 -5.60 12.16 5.78
N VAL A 54 -6.92 12.19 5.94
CA VAL A 54 -7.87 12.75 4.96
C VAL A 54 -8.79 13.75 5.62
N GLY A 55 -8.61 15.04 5.32
CA GLY A 55 -9.38 16.11 5.97
C GLY A 55 -9.15 16.12 7.48
N SER A 56 -10.20 15.96 8.28
CA SER A 56 -10.12 15.78 9.74
C SER A 56 -9.92 14.32 10.17
N VAL A 57 -10.09 13.35 9.27
CA VAL A 57 -9.94 11.93 9.57
C VAL A 57 -8.47 11.60 9.74
N ARG A 58 -8.13 11.03 10.89
CA ARG A 58 -6.82 10.46 11.19
C ARG A 58 -7.03 9.04 11.70
N SER A 59 -6.36 8.07 11.09
CA SER A 59 -6.40 6.67 11.51
C SER A 59 -5.04 6.04 11.30
N LYS A 60 -4.69 5.12 12.20
CA LYS A 60 -3.52 4.25 12.07
C LYS A 60 -3.96 2.80 12.08
N GLY A 61 -3.35 2.03 11.19
CA GLY A 61 -3.52 0.59 11.09
C GLY A 61 -2.17 -0.10 11.16
N GLN A 62 -2.15 -1.31 11.71
CA GLN A 62 -0.99 -2.19 11.66
C GLN A 62 -1.44 -3.64 11.51
N GLY A 63 -0.68 -4.41 10.77
CA GLY A 63 -1.07 -5.78 10.45
C GLY A 63 0.05 -6.61 9.88
N GLN A 64 -0.35 -7.80 9.49
CA GLN A 64 0.50 -8.77 8.81
C GLN A 64 -0.31 -9.45 7.72
N ALA A 65 0.35 -9.72 6.60
CA ALA A 65 -0.25 -10.36 5.44
C ALA A 65 0.59 -11.53 4.97
N ARG A 66 -0.07 -12.52 4.38
CA ARG A 66 0.49 -13.62 3.63
C ARG A 66 -0.05 -13.53 2.21
N PHE A 67 0.86 -13.53 1.24
CA PHE A 67 0.60 -13.43 -0.18
C PHE A 67 0.83 -14.78 -0.85
N GLY A 68 0.08 -15.10 -1.89
CA GLY A 68 0.22 -16.36 -2.60
C GLY A 68 -0.78 -16.51 -3.74
N ALA A 69 -0.68 -17.60 -4.48
CA ALA A 69 -1.59 -17.89 -5.60
C ALA A 69 -3.07 -18.00 -5.19
N GLY A 70 -3.36 -18.31 -3.93
CA GLY A 70 -4.71 -18.32 -3.36
C GLY A 70 -5.24 -16.95 -2.92
N GLY A 71 -4.55 -15.87 -3.28
CA GLY A 71 -4.84 -14.51 -2.82
C GLY A 71 -4.22 -14.17 -1.48
N THR A 72 -4.60 -13.01 -0.96
CA THR A 72 -4.07 -12.47 0.30
C THR A 72 -4.86 -13.02 1.50
N ALA A 73 -4.12 -13.39 2.54
CA ALA A 73 -4.66 -13.54 3.87
C ALA A 73 -4.02 -12.47 4.76
N GLN A 74 -4.81 -11.72 5.51
CA GLN A 74 -4.30 -10.63 6.36
C GLN A 74 -5.00 -10.57 7.71
N ALA A 75 -4.29 -10.08 8.71
CA ALA A 75 -4.84 -9.65 9.98
C ALA A 75 -4.37 -8.21 10.25
N LEU A 76 -5.30 -7.35 10.64
CA LEU A 76 -5.10 -5.91 10.78
C LEU A 76 -5.83 -5.43 12.03
N THR A 77 -5.20 -4.58 12.82
CA THR A 77 -5.88 -3.74 13.79
C THR A 77 -5.77 -2.30 13.33
N THR A 78 -6.91 -1.62 13.25
CA THR A 78 -6.98 -0.21 12.83
C THR A 78 -7.88 0.59 13.74
N ASP A 79 -7.65 1.88 13.84
CA ASP A 79 -8.63 2.80 14.41
C ASP A 79 -9.73 3.04 13.38
N PHE A 80 -10.98 2.73 13.72
CA PHE A 80 -12.13 2.93 12.85
C PHE A 80 -13.28 3.56 13.65
N LEU A 81 -13.72 4.76 13.24
CA LEU A 81 -14.67 5.58 14.00
C LEU A 81 -14.24 5.90 15.44
N GLY A 82 -12.93 5.96 15.68
CA GLY A 82 -12.35 6.27 17.01
C GLY A 82 -12.14 5.06 17.91
N GLU A 83 -12.54 3.86 17.49
CA GLU A 83 -12.37 2.62 18.23
C GLU A 83 -11.47 1.63 17.47
N PRO A 84 -10.63 0.83 18.15
CA PRO A 84 -9.83 -0.18 17.50
C PRO A 84 -10.71 -1.33 17.00
N VAL A 85 -10.60 -1.66 15.71
CA VAL A 85 -11.25 -2.80 15.08
C VAL A 85 -10.20 -3.80 14.61
N GLU A 86 -10.39 -5.07 14.96
CA GLU A 86 -9.59 -6.18 14.43
C GLU A 86 -10.29 -6.76 13.20
N LEU A 87 -9.60 -6.76 12.07
CA LEU A 87 -10.01 -7.37 10.82
C LEU A 87 -9.16 -8.60 10.53
N ARG A 88 -9.79 -9.65 10.00
CA ARG A 88 -9.10 -10.82 9.44
C ARG A 88 -9.67 -11.13 8.07
N GLN A 89 -8.83 -11.18 7.06
CA GLN A 89 -9.20 -11.69 5.75
C GLN A 89 -8.53 -13.05 5.56
N VAL A 90 -9.32 -14.12 5.38
CA VAL A 90 -8.80 -15.47 5.13
C VAL A 90 -9.70 -16.18 4.13
N ALA A 91 -9.08 -16.80 3.12
CA ALA A 91 -9.78 -17.54 2.06
C ALA A 91 -10.91 -16.71 1.40
N GLY A 92 -10.63 -15.44 1.11
CA GLY A 92 -11.57 -14.50 0.47
C GLY A 92 -12.68 -13.98 1.37
N LYS A 93 -12.75 -14.38 2.65
CA LYS A 93 -13.74 -13.87 3.61
C LYS A 93 -13.10 -12.84 4.52
N LEU A 94 -13.76 -11.69 4.67
CA LEU A 94 -13.42 -10.68 5.64
C LEU A 94 -14.24 -10.89 6.92
N TYR A 95 -13.57 -10.81 8.06
CA TYR A 95 -14.16 -10.92 9.38
C TYR A 95 -13.81 -9.68 10.18
N ALA A 96 -14.77 -9.12 10.90
CA ALA A 96 -14.56 -8.05 11.86
C ALA A 96 -14.84 -8.56 13.27
N LYS A 97 -13.96 -8.19 14.20
CA LYS A 97 -14.18 -8.45 15.62
C LYS A 97 -15.04 -7.34 16.20
N VAL A 98 -16.17 -7.73 16.78
CA VAL A 98 -17.12 -6.81 17.38
C VAL A 98 -16.67 -6.47 18.81
N PRO A 99 -16.54 -5.17 19.17
CA PRO A 99 -16.31 -4.75 20.54
C PRO A 99 -17.35 -5.34 21.49
N GLU A 100 -16.93 -5.73 22.70
CA GLU A 100 -17.80 -6.45 23.64
C GLU A 100 -19.10 -5.70 23.95
N GLY A 101 -19.02 -4.36 24.13
CA GLY A 101 -20.18 -3.51 24.41
C GLY A 101 -21.17 -3.35 23.26
N SER A 102 -20.82 -3.76 22.04
CA SER A 102 -21.66 -3.59 20.84
C SER A 102 -22.23 -4.90 20.30
N ARG A 103 -21.89 -6.06 20.89
CA ARG A 103 -22.27 -7.39 20.36
C ARG A 103 -23.76 -7.64 20.25
N ASP A 104 -24.54 -7.10 21.19
CA ASP A 104 -25.99 -7.23 21.19
C ASP A 104 -26.63 -6.32 20.12
N GLU A 105 -26.05 -5.15 19.86
CA GLU A 105 -26.54 -4.17 18.88
C GLU A 105 -26.38 -4.66 17.43
N VAL A 106 -25.28 -5.36 17.13
CA VAL A 106 -25.08 -6.00 15.82
C VAL A 106 -25.80 -7.34 15.69
N GLY A 107 -26.54 -7.77 16.71
CA GLY A 107 -27.44 -8.93 16.65
C GLY A 107 -26.76 -10.29 16.52
N SER A 108 -25.43 -10.37 16.56
CA SER A 108 -24.70 -11.64 16.46
C SER A 108 -24.56 -12.35 17.81
N GLY A 109 -24.54 -11.59 18.92
CA GLY A 109 -24.17 -12.10 20.26
C GLY A 109 -22.77 -12.71 20.32
N LYS A 110 -22.01 -12.63 19.22
CA LYS A 110 -20.76 -13.33 18.98
C LYS A 110 -19.64 -12.32 18.70
N PRO A 111 -18.39 -12.64 19.06
CA PRO A 111 -17.30 -11.68 18.98
C PRO A 111 -16.83 -11.42 17.54
N TRP A 112 -17.21 -12.24 16.56
CA TRP A 112 -16.87 -12.03 15.15
C TRP A 112 -18.11 -11.99 14.27
N ILE A 113 -18.03 -11.21 13.21
CA ILE A 113 -19.03 -11.17 12.15
C ILE A 113 -18.34 -11.26 10.79
N VAL A 114 -19.00 -11.91 9.83
CA VAL A 114 -18.57 -11.90 8.43
C VAL A 114 -18.94 -10.55 7.83
N VAL A 115 -18.00 -9.91 7.14
CA VAL A 115 -18.19 -8.63 6.49
C VAL A 115 -18.32 -8.84 4.99
N ALA A 116 -19.35 -8.24 4.40
CA ALA A 116 -19.53 -8.17 2.95
C ALA A 116 -19.85 -6.73 2.54
N ALA A 117 -19.26 -6.27 1.43
CA ALA A 117 -19.51 -4.91 0.92
C ALA A 117 -20.99 -4.66 0.58
N ASP A 118 -21.70 -5.69 0.14
CA ASP A 118 -23.11 -5.71 -0.25
C ASP A 118 -23.96 -6.59 0.70
N GLY A 119 -23.47 -6.85 1.91
CA GLY A 119 -24.17 -7.69 2.89
C GLY A 119 -25.50 -7.09 3.32
N THR A 120 -26.48 -7.96 3.59
CA THR A 120 -27.84 -7.56 4.01
C THR A 120 -28.01 -7.52 5.52
N ASP A 121 -27.04 -7.98 6.29
CA ASP A 121 -27.07 -7.88 7.75
C ASP A 121 -26.83 -6.42 8.20
N PRO A 122 -27.36 -5.99 9.36
CA PRO A 122 -27.27 -4.61 9.80
C PRO A 122 -25.84 -4.07 9.90
N PHE A 123 -24.86 -4.93 10.23
CA PHE A 123 -23.47 -4.50 10.34
C PHE A 123 -22.85 -4.24 8.98
N SER A 124 -23.00 -5.17 8.03
CA SER A 124 -22.50 -5.02 6.66
C SER A 124 -23.17 -3.86 5.91
N GLN A 125 -24.46 -3.62 6.13
CA GLN A 125 -25.15 -2.48 5.53
C GLN A 125 -24.57 -1.12 5.96
N VAL A 126 -24.05 -1.04 7.18
CA VAL A 126 -23.51 0.21 7.74
C VAL A 126 -22.01 0.33 7.48
N LEU A 127 -21.25 -0.75 7.67
CA LEU A 127 -19.78 -0.72 7.68
C LEU A 127 -19.11 -1.59 6.61
N GLY A 128 -19.86 -2.46 5.93
CA GLY A 128 -19.34 -3.49 5.05
C GLY A 128 -18.47 -2.95 3.92
N GLY A 129 -18.95 -1.94 3.21
CA GLY A 129 -18.19 -1.28 2.14
C GLY A 129 -16.88 -0.67 2.64
N SER A 130 -16.93 0.13 3.71
CA SER A 130 -15.75 0.81 4.27
C SER A 130 -14.70 -0.17 4.78
N LEU A 131 -15.10 -1.24 5.46
CA LEU A 131 -14.17 -2.25 5.98
C LEU A 131 -13.57 -3.14 4.89
N THR A 132 -14.35 -3.45 3.84
CA THR A 132 -13.86 -4.17 2.66
C THR A 132 -12.81 -3.33 1.93
N GLN A 133 -13.15 -2.07 1.67
CA GLN A 133 -12.25 -1.11 1.03
C GLN A 133 -10.96 -0.90 1.83
N LEU A 134 -11.06 -0.86 3.16
CA LEU A 134 -9.88 -0.78 4.03
C LEU A 134 -9.00 -2.02 3.88
N ALA A 135 -9.58 -3.22 3.88
CA ALA A 135 -8.81 -4.45 3.70
C ALA A 135 -8.09 -4.45 2.34
N GLU A 136 -8.76 -4.06 1.27
CA GLU A 136 -8.19 -3.96 -0.08
C GLU A 136 -7.04 -2.96 -0.16
N GLN A 137 -7.15 -1.79 0.48
CA GLN A 137 -6.09 -0.77 0.52
C GLN A 137 -4.79 -1.24 1.19
N ASN A 138 -4.88 -2.20 2.10
CA ASN A 138 -3.71 -2.75 2.79
C ASN A 138 -3.05 -3.88 1.98
N ASP A 139 -3.75 -4.46 1.01
CA ASP A 139 -3.21 -5.46 0.10
C ASP A 139 -2.47 -4.77 -1.07
N PRO A 140 -1.13 -4.88 -1.16
CA PRO A 140 -0.38 -4.28 -2.25
C PRO A 140 -0.81 -4.83 -3.62
N ALA A 141 -1.38 -6.05 -3.69
CA ALA A 141 -1.86 -6.62 -4.95
C ALA A 141 -2.99 -5.79 -5.58
N HIS A 142 -3.80 -5.09 -4.77
CA HIS A 142 -4.85 -4.20 -5.25
C HIS A 142 -4.25 -3.04 -6.03
N THR A 143 -3.38 -2.24 -5.40
CA THR A 143 -2.75 -1.08 -6.05
C THR A 143 -1.87 -1.48 -7.23
N LEU A 144 -1.17 -2.60 -7.14
CA LEU A 144 -0.39 -3.12 -8.27
C LEU A 144 -1.30 -3.52 -9.44
N GLY A 145 -2.49 -4.07 -9.17
CA GLY A 145 -3.51 -4.34 -10.19
C GLY A 145 -4.01 -3.08 -10.88
N GLU A 146 -4.23 -2.00 -10.13
CA GLU A 146 -4.62 -0.69 -10.67
C GLU A 146 -3.51 -0.10 -11.55
N ILE A 147 -2.25 -0.11 -11.07
CA ILE A 147 -1.07 0.34 -11.83
C ILE A 147 -0.93 -0.45 -13.13
N ARG A 148 -1.10 -1.78 -13.07
CA ARG A 148 -1.04 -2.65 -14.25
C ARG A 148 -2.11 -2.29 -15.28
N THR A 149 -3.29 -1.88 -14.82
CA THR A 149 -4.47 -1.64 -15.65
C THR A 149 -4.51 -0.24 -16.23
N ALA A 150 -4.09 0.76 -15.46
CA ALA A 150 -4.31 2.18 -15.74
C ALA A 150 -3.08 3.07 -15.55
N GLY A 151 -1.95 2.53 -15.10
CA GLY A 151 -0.77 3.30 -14.74
C GLY A 151 0.02 3.85 -15.92
N THR A 152 0.59 5.03 -15.73
CA THR A 152 1.66 5.62 -16.54
C THR A 152 2.77 6.11 -15.61
N ILE A 153 4.00 5.61 -15.78
CA ILE A 153 5.15 6.09 -15.02
C ILE A 153 5.49 7.50 -15.50
N VAL A 154 5.39 8.48 -14.60
CA VAL A 154 5.70 9.89 -14.89
C VAL A 154 7.05 10.32 -14.32
N ALA A 155 7.60 9.55 -13.38
CA ALA A 155 9.00 9.61 -13.00
C ALA A 155 9.44 8.32 -12.32
N ALA A 156 10.73 8.05 -12.42
CA ALA A 156 11.38 6.97 -11.73
C ALA A 156 12.78 7.44 -11.30
N GLU A 157 13.13 7.20 -10.03
CA GLU A 157 14.47 7.46 -9.51
C GLU A 157 14.93 6.35 -8.55
N ARG A 158 16.25 6.21 -8.39
CA ARG A 158 16.84 5.40 -7.32
C ARG A 158 17.27 6.32 -6.20
N GLY A 159 16.98 5.91 -4.97
CA GLY A 159 17.30 6.69 -3.78
C GLY A 159 17.29 5.82 -2.54
N GLN A 160 16.85 6.41 -1.44
CA GLN A 160 16.69 5.72 -0.18
C GLN A 160 15.33 6.04 0.42
N LEU A 161 14.71 5.05 1.05
CA LEU A 161 13.56 5.22 1.92
C LEU A 161 13.96 4.79 3.32
N ASN A 162 13.87 5.69 4.29
CA ASN A 162 14.27 5.44 5.69
C ASN A 162 15.70 4.86 5.83
N GLY A 163 16.63 5.30 4.98
CA GLY A 163 18.03 4.86 4.99
C GLY A 163 18.30 3.51 4.28
N ALA A 164 17.28 2.86 3.73
CA ALA A 164 17.44 1.65 2.93
C ALA A 164 17.37 1.99 1.42
N PRO A 165 18.18 1.36 0.55
CA PRO A 165 18.08 1.54 -0.90
C PRO A 165 16.66 1.27 -1.41
N ALA A 166 16.15 2.16 -2.27
CA ALA A 166 14.82 2.02 -2.83
C ALA A 166 14.76 2.52 -4.28
N GLU A 167 13.96 1.86 -5.10
CA GLU A 167 13.46 2.40 -6.36
C GLU A 167 12.15 3.15 -6.09
N HIS A 168 12.06 4.40 -6.53
CA HIS A 168 10.90 5.25 -6.33
C HIS A 168 10.23 5.55 -7.68
N TYR A 169 8.95 5.22 -7.79
CA TYR A 169 8.13 5.45 -8.96
C TYR A 169 6.97 6.38 -8.63
N ARG A 170 6.79 7.42 -9.43
CA ARG A 170 5.57 8.24 -9.45
C ARG A 170 4.74 7.84 -10.66
N ILE A 171 3.49 7.50 -10.41
CA ILE A 171 2.61 6.87 -11.39
C ILE A 171 1.29 7.64 -11.42
N ASP A 172 0.82 8.02 -12.60
CA ASP A 172 -0.55 8.51 -12.79
C ASP A 172 -1.43 7.32 -13.16
N LEU A 173 -2.51 7.09 -12.41
CA LEU A 173 -3.59 6.17 -12.79
C LEU A 173 -4.64 6.93 -13.61
N ASP A 174 -5.01 6.37 -14.76
CA ASP A 174 -6.18 6.82 -15.54
C ASP A 174 -7.47 6.21 -14.95
N LEU A 175 -8.22 7.02 -14.22
CA LEU A 175 -9.44 6.59 -13.53
C LEU A 175 -10.52 6.10 -14.51
N ALA A 176 -10.54 6.58 -15.75
CA ALA A 176 -11.51 6.10 -16.75
C ALA A 176 -11.27 4.64 -17.14
N ARG A 177 -10.02 4.14 -17.00
CA ARG A 177 -9.65 2.75 -17.28
C ARG A 177 -9.96 1.81 -16.11
N LEU A 178 -10.20 2.34 -14.92
CA LEU A 178 -10.56 1.57 -13.71
C LEU A 178 -12.08 1.39 -13.56
N GLY A 179 -12.89 2.25 -14.20
CA GLY A 179 -14.34 2.14 -14.14
C GLY A 179 -14.87 2.42 -12.74
N THR A 180 -15.55 1.43 -12.13
CA THR A 180 -16.11 1.55 -10.76
C THR A 180 -15.13 1.12 -9.66
N ASP A 181 -14.00 0.50 -10.03
CA ASP A 181 -12.99 -0.01 -9.11
C ASP A 181 -11.95 1.09 -8.82
N LEU A 182 -12.41 2.15 -8.16
CA LEU A 182 -11.61 3.36 -7.98
C LEU A 182 -10.74 3.27 -6.70
N PRO A 183 -9.50 3.79 -6.75
CA PRO A 183 -8.59 3.69 -5.62
C PRO A 183 -9.16 4.43 -4.42
N ALA A 184 -8.82 3.93 -3.23
CA ALA A 184 -9.17 4.54 -1.97
C ALA A 184 -10.68 4.77 -1.72
N GLY A 185 -11.57 4.06 -2.43
CA GLY A 185 -13.02 4.24 -2.31
C GLY A 185 -13.52 5.56 -2.89
N LEU A 186 -12.80 6.12 -3.86
CA LEU A 186 -13.20 7.33 -4.55
C LEU A 186 -14.59 7.18 -5.19
N PRO A 187 -15.44 8.23 -5.17
CA PRO A 187 -16.75 8.15 -5.78
C PRO A 187 -16.63 8.08 -7.32
N PRO A 188 -17.63 7.49 -8.03
CA PRO A 188 -17.58 7.33 -9.48
C PRO A 188 -17.36 8.62 -10.28
N ASP A 189 -17.75 9.76 -9.73
CA ASP A 189 -17.58 11.08 -10.36
C ASP A 189 -16.19 11.70 -10.12
N ALA A 190 -15.31 11.06 -9.35
CA ALA A 190 -13.96 11.54 -9.05
C ALA A 190 -13.12 11.80 -10.32
N ALA A 191 -13.27 10.97 -11.35
CA ALA A 191 -12.59 11.16 -12.64
C ALA A 191 -12.85 12.55 -13.25
N GLY A 192 -14.07 13.10 -13.08
CA GLY A 192 -14.42 14.43 -13.58
C GLY A 192 -13.77 15.58 -12.82
N ARG A 193 -13.29 15.35 -11.58
CA ARG A 193 -12.80 16.41 -10.68
C ARG A 193 -11.31 16.74 -10.87
N VAL A 194 -10.54 15.83 -11.46
CA VAL A 194 -9.06 15.94 -11.59
C VAL A 194 -8.53 15.68 -12.99
N GLY A 195 -9.38 15.84 -14.01
CA GLY A 195 -8.98 15.53 -15.39
C GLY A 195 -8.64 14.05 -15.59
N GLY A 196 -9.27 13.17 -14.81
CA GLY A 196 -9.18 11.71 -14.95
C GLY A 196 -7.93 11.05 -14.38
N LYS A 197 -6.99 11.80 -13.79
CA LYS A 197 -5.72 11.26 -13.30
C LYS A 197 -5.62 11.19 -11.78
N PHE A 198 -5.03 10.13 -11.26
CA PHE A 198 -4.79 9.94 -9.83
C PHE A 198 -3.33 9.57 -9.54
N PRO A 199 -2.59 10.37 -8.76
CA PRO A 199 -1.19 10.11 -8.47
C PRO A 199 -1.00 9.01 -7.41
N VAL A 200 -0.08 8.10 -7.68
CA VAL A 200 0.40 7.05 -6.78
C VAL A 200 1.92 7.12 -6.72
N GLU A 201 2.47 7.06 -5.51
CA GLU A 201 3.91 6.87 -5.32
C GLU A 201 4.17 5.46 -4.78
N LEU A 202 5.11 4.76 -5.41
CA LEU A 202 5.49 3.38 -5.09
C LEU A 202 6.99 3.31 -4.85
N TRP A 203 7.38 2.86 -3.67
CA TRP A 203 8.76 2.54 -3.33
C TRP A 203 8.93 1.03 -3.29
N LEU A 204 9.96 0.53 -3.98
CA LEU A 204 10.32 -0.87 -4.04
C LEU A 204 11.73 -1.10 -3.48
N ASP A 205 11.94 -2.24 -2.82
CA ASP A 205 13.27 -2.70 -2.43
C ASP A 205 14.05 -3.30 -3.62
N GLU A 206 15.29 -3.73 -3.39
CA GLU A 206 16.15 -4.33 -4.43
C GLU A 206 15.60 -5.61 -5.04
N ALA A 207 14.66 -6.29 -4.38
CA ALA A 207 13.96 -7.46 -4.90
C ALA A 207 12.62 -7.10 -5.54
N HIS A 208 12.36 -5.81 -5.75
CA HIS A 208 11.13 -5.23 -6.27
C HIS A 208 9.88 -5.46 -5.40
N ARG A 209 10.05 -5.72 -4.09
CA ARG A 209 8.90 -5.81 -3.17
C ARG A 209 8.49 -4.42 -2.72
N PRO A 210 7.19 -4.15 -2.54
CA PRO A 210 6.72 -2.90 -1.96
C PRO A 210 7.38 -2.63 -0.60
N MET A 211 7.91 -1.42 -0.44
CA MET A 211 8.33 -0.85 0.85
C MET A 211 7.31 0.18 1.34
N GLN A 212 6.77 0.98 0.42
CA GLN A 212 5.76 1.98 0.71
C GLN A 212 4.90 2.25 -0.52
N ILE A 213 3.61 2.45 -0.29
CA ILE A 213 2.65 2.95 -1.26
C ILE A 213 2.02 4.20 -0.66
N VAL A 214 1.99 5.28 -1.43
CA VAL A 214 1.30 6.52 -1.07
C VAL A 214 0.22 6.81 -2.11
N LEU A 215 -1.01 6.94 -1.65
CA LEU A 215 -2.13 7.44 -2.43
C LEU A 215 -2.36 8.89 -2.02
N ASP A 216 -2.12 9.85 -2.92
CA ASP A 216 -2.32 11.28 -2.67
C ASP A 216 -3.65 11.73 -3.27
N LEU A 217 -4.65 11.89 -2.41
CA LEU A 217 -6.00 12.32 -2.76
C LEU A 217 -6.14 13.85 -2.74
N THR A 218 -5.12 14.61 -2.34
CA THR A 218 -5.17 16.08 -2.25
C THR A 218 -5.61 16.75 -3.55
N PRO A 219 -5.20 16.29 -4.76
CA PRO A 219 -5.70 16.84 -6.01
C PRO A 219 -7.21 16.65 -6.21
N ILE A 220 -7.78 15.55 -5.68
CA ILE A 220 -9.21 15.22 -5.80
C ILE A 220 -10.06 15.90 -4.74
N LEU A 221 -9.47 16.13 -3.56
CA LEU A 221 -10.12 16.73 -2.40
C LEU A 221 -9.51 18.12 -2.11
N PRO A 222 -9.73 19.12 -2.97
CA PRO A 222 -9.10 20.42 -2.83
C PRO A 222 -9.47 21.08 -1.50
N GLY A 223 -8.48 21.68 -0.84
CA GLY A 223 -8.68 22.37 0.45
C GLY A 223 -8.50 21.47 1.69
N SER A 224 -8.07 20.22 1.53
CA SER A 224 -7.70 19.33 2.63
C SER A 224 -6.47 18.51 2.29
N GLU A 225 -5.56 18.35 3.24
CA GLU A 225 -4.53 17.32 3.14
C GLU A 225 -5.24 15.94 3.11
N ALA A 226 -4.96 15.16 2.07
CA ALA A 226 -5.58 13.87 1.88
C ALA A 226 -4.57 12.85 1.35
N ARG A 227 -4.04 12.03 2.26
CA ARG A 227 -3.02 11.03 1.96
C ARG A 227 -3.29 9.72 2.71
N ILE A 228 -3.08 8.61 2.02
CA ILE A 228 -3.02 7.27 2.61
C ILE A 228 -1.62 6.73 2.35
N THR A 229 -0.92 6.33 3.40
CA THR A 229 0.44 5.79 3.32
C THR A 229 0.47 4.40 3.92
N THR A 230 0.69 3.39 3.10
CA THR A 230 0.89 2.00 3.54
C THR A 230 2.36 1.65 3.44
N ARG A 231 2.99 1.16 4.51
CA ARG A 231 4.39 0.71 4.54
C ARG A 231 4.45 -0.77 4.82
N TYR A 232 5.39 -1.45 4.17
CA TYR A 232 5.61 -2.88 4.28
C TYR A 232 7.02 -3.16 4.80
N SER A 233 7.16 -4.15 5.66
CA SER A 233 8.43 -4.55 6.26
C SER A 233 8.45 -6.04 6.60
N ASP A 234 9.58 -6.53 7.09
CA ASP A 234 9.75 -7.90 7.60
C ASP A 234 9.33 -8.99 6.60
N TRP A 235 9.58 -8.76 5.31
CA TRP A 235 9.26 -9.68 4.22
C TRP A 235 9.82 -11.09 4.46
N GLY A 236 9.03 -12.12 4.18
CA GLY A 236 9.41 -13.53 4.35
C GLY A 236 9.35 -14.05 5.78
N THR A 237 9.00 -13.20 6.77
CA THR A 237 8.83 -13.65 8.16
C THR A 237 7.55 -14.49 8.28
N PRO A 238 7.58 -15.68 8.90
CA PRO A 238 6.38 -16.48 9.10
C PRO A 238 5.30 -15.73 9.87
N VAL A 239 4.07 -15.74 9.36
CA VAL A 239 2.89 -15.13 9.99
C VAL A 239 1.83 -16.19 10.22
N ASN A 240 1.10 -16.09 11.34
CA ASN A 240 -0.03 -16.97 11.64
C ASN A 240 -1.33 -16.19 11.47
N ILE A 241 -2.04 -16.46 10.38
CA ILE A 241 -3.29 -15.78 10.04
C ILE A 241 -4.34 -16.87 9.84
N GLN A 242 -5.23 -17.01 10.82
CA GLN A 242 -6.28 -18.02 10.86
C GLN A 242 -7.66 -17.35 10.86
N PRO A 243 -8.69 -18.00 10.28
CA PRO A 243 -10.04 -17.51 10.44
C PRO A 243 -10.42 -17.51 11.92
N PRO A 244 -11.40 -16.69 12.34
CA PRO A 244 -11.96 -16.80 13.67
C PRO A 244 -12.49 -18.22 13.97
N PRO A 245 -12.52 -18.65 15.24
CA PRO A 245 -13.14 -19.92 15.62
C PRO A 245 -14.59 -19.99 15.14
N ALA A 246 -15.01 -21.09 14.53
CA ALA A 246 -16.34 -21.18 13.91
C ALA A 246 -17.51 -20.93 14.89
N GLY A 247 -17.36 -21.30 16.17
CA GLY A 247 -18.35 -21.03 17.22
C GLY A 247 -18.47 -19.55 17.61
N GLU A 248 -17.48 -18.74 17.24
CA GLU A 248 -17.37 -17.31 17.56
C GLU A 248 -17.83 -16.39 16.42
N VAL A 249 -18.25 -16.95 15.28
CA VAL A 249 -18.71 -16.16 14.11
C VAL A 249 -20.24 -16.10 14.07
N GLY A 250 -20.76 -14.87 14.04
CA GLY A 250 -22.16 -14.46 13.85
C GLY A 250 -22.75 -14.91 12.52
#